data_AF-A0A1Y5D6B2-F1
#
_entry.id   AF-A0A1Y5D6B2-F1
#
_cell.length_a   1.000
_cell.length_b   1.000
_cell.length_c   1.000
_cell.angle_alpha   90.00
_cell.angle_beta   90.00
_cell.angle_gamma   90.00
#
_symmetry.space_group_name_H-M   'P 1'
#
loop_
_entity.id
_entity.type
_entity.pdbx_description
1 polymer ?
#
loop_
_entity_poly.entity_id
_entity_poly.type
_entity_poly.pdbx_seq_one_letter_code
_entity_poly.pdbx_strand_id
1 'polypeptide(L)'
;MTAAKKEELRLHDDIKLVYDLTEKPNRTNLKSHPDRAVVAKLRADLVLPSNKILTVDIDFDSTSGYHGNTMMVMDDFGVEILTTAFAVKYGQQYADKIKQAWAVKEHPDDPRKPTYLLVQKPSSDDELPQVFVACGQRDHPETNFQSII
;
A
#
# COMPACT_ATOMS: atom_id res chain seq x y z
N MET A 1 8.86 0.83 34.95
CA MET A 1 8.88 1.08 33.49
C MET A 1 9.24 -0.23 32.81
N THR A 2 8.28 -0.87 32.12
CA THR A 2 8.53 -2.12 31.41
C THR A 2 9.31 -1.78 30.14
N ALA A 3 10.52 -2.31 30.00
CA ALA A 3 11.30 -2.17 28.77
C ALA A 3 10.48 -2.72 27.59
N ALA A 4 10.37 -1.96 26.50
CA ALA A 4 9.74 -2.44 25.29
C ALA A 4 10.50 -3.69 24.81
N LYS A 5 9.80 -4.84 24.75
CA LYS A 5 10.36 -6.09 24.24
C LYS A 5 10.38 -6.03 22.72
N LYS A 6 11.46 -5.51 22.15
CA LYS A 6 11.68 -5.51 20.71
C LYS A 6 12.59 -6.66 20.32
N GLU A 7 12.24 -7.33 19.23
CA GLU A 7 13.04 -8.40 18.63
C GLU A 7 13.28 -8.07 17.16
N GLU A 8 14.52 -8.24 16.70
CA GLU A 8 14.88 -8.05 15.29
C GLU A 8 15.07 -9.38 14.61
N LEU A 9 14.53 -9.52 13.40
CA LEU A 9 14.75 -10.67 12.53
C LEU A 9 15.20 -10.18 11.16
N ARG A 10 16.37 -10.64 10.71
CA ARG A 10 16.88 -10.37 9.36
C ARG A 10 16.53 -11.56 8.46
N LEU A 11 15.72 -11.30 7.44
CA LEU A 11 15.31 -12.30 6.44
C LEU A 11 16.23 -12.31 5.22
N HIS A 12 16.75 -11.14 4.85
CA HIS A 12 17.69 -10.90 3.76
C HIS A 12 18.54 -9.67 4.12
N ASP A 13 19.62 -9.41 3.38
CA ASP A 13 20.45 -8.22 3.61
C ASP A 13 19.64 -6.91 3.58
N ASP A 14 18.66 -6.86 2.67
CA ASP A 14 17.77 -5.71 2.46
C ASP A 14 16.46 -5.79 3.25
N ILE A 15 16.19 -6.90 3.96
CA ILE A 15 14.89 -7.14 4.62
C ILE A 15 15.11 -7.45 6.10
N LYS A 16 14.74 -6.49 6.94
CA LYS A 16 14.75 -6.61 8.40
C LYS A 16 13.37 -6.33 8.97
N LEU A 17 12.92 -7.21 9.85
CA LEU A 17 11.69 -7.06 10.62
C LEU A 17 12.04 -6.67 12.06
N VAL A 18 11.19 -5.84 12.66
CA VAL A 18 11.26 -5.48 14.08
C VAL A 18 9.90 -5.78 14.71
N TYR A 19 9.87 -6.78 15.58
CA TYR A 19 8.68 -7.14 16.34
C TYR A 19 8.60 -6.31 17.61
N ASP A 20 7.43 -5.75 17.87
CA ASP A 20 7.09 -5.19 19.17
C ASP A 20 6.23 -6.21 19.91
N LEU A 21 6.84 -6.93 20.85
CA LEU A 21 6.20 -8.00 21.63
C LEU A 21 5.46 -7.45 22.86
N THR A 22 5.27 -6.13 22.95
CA THR A 22 4.42 -5.54 23.97
C THR A 22 2.98 -5.94 23.74
N GLU A 23 2.33 -6.56 24.73
CA GLU A 23 0.92 -6.92 24.66
C GLU A 23 0.04 -5.68 24.50
N LYS A 24 -0.85 -5.71 23.51
CA LYS A 24 -1.78 -4.62 23.19
C LYS A 24 -3.17 -5.22 22.94
N PRO A 25 -4.24 -4.64 23.48
CA PRO A 25 -5.59 -5.09 23.15
C PRO A 25 -5.90 -4.79 21.68
N ASN A 26 -6.66 -5.68 21.03
CA ASN A 26 -7.23 -5.38 19.72
C ASN A 26 -8.31 -4.30 19.90
N ARG A 27 -8.04 -3.09 19.40
CA ARG A 27 -9.00 -1.96 19.38
C ARG A 27 -9.66 -1.78 18.01
N THR A 28 -9.49 -2.76 17.12
CA THR A 28 -10.06 -2.76 15.78
C THR A 28 -11.34 -3.58 15.70
N ASN A 29 -12.11 -3.40 14.62
CA ASN A 29 -13.23 -4.27 14.27
C ASN A 29 -12.79 -5.55 13.54
N LEU A 30 -11.49 -5.69 13.27
CA LEU A 30 -10.94 -6.83 12.53
C LEU A 30 -10.92 -8.10 13.39
N LYS A 31 -11.26 -9.21 12.74
CA LYS A 31 -11.20 -10.55 13.31
C LYS A 31 -10.12 -11.34 12.57
N SER A 32 -9.19 -11.94 13.32
CA SER A 32 -8.22 -12.87 12.78
C SER A 32 -8.88 -14.22 12.45
N HIS A 33 -8.13 -15.06 11.75
CA HIS A 33 -8.48 -16.47 11.60
C HIS A 33 -7.87 -17.30 12.73
N PRO A 34 -8.28 -18.57 12.92
CA PRO A 34 -7.72 -19.44 13.96
C PRO A 34 -6.19 -19.60 13.91
N ASP A 35 -5.62 -19.57 12.71
CA ASP A 35 -4.21 -19.85 12.43
C ASP A 35 -3.54 -18.77 11.56
N ARG A 36 -4.16 -17.59 11.43
CA ARG A 36 -3.64 -16.50 10.58
C ARG A 36 -3.99 -15.12 11.12
N ALA A 37 -2.96 -14.29 11.30
CA ALA A 37 -3.09 -12.88 11.64
C ALA A 37 -3.62 -12.07 10.45
N VAL A 38 -4.21 -10.91 10.75
CA VAL A 38 -4.71 -9.94 9.78
C VAL A 38 -3.95 -8.63 9.93
N VAL A 39 -3.65 -7.97 8.80
CA VAL A 39 -2.93 -6.69 8.79
C VAL A 39 -3.91 -5.57 9.12
N ALA A 40 -3.83 -5.05 10.35
CA ALA A 40 -4.72 -3.97 10.79
C ALA A 40 -4.30 -2.57 10.28
N LYS A 41 -2.99 -2.31 10.23
CA LYS A 41 -2.43 -1.03 9.82
C LYS A 41 -1.06 -1.27 9.18
N LEU A 42 -0.75 -0.51 8.13
CA LEU A 42 0.58 -0.46 7.55
C LEU A 42 1.09 0.98 7.62
N ARG A 43 2.31 1.17 8.15
CA ARG A 43 3.02 2.45 8.06
C ARG A 43 4.17 2.29 7.09
N ALA A 44 4.20 3.12 6.05
CA ALA A 44 5.22 3.09 5.02
C ALA A 44 5.88 4.47 4.89
N ASP A 45 7.20 4.47 4.80
CA ASP A 45 7.97 5.66 4.47
C ASP A 45 8.34 5.61 2.98
N LEU A 46 7.79 6.54 2.21
CA LEU A 46 8.04 6.63 0.77
C LEU A 46 9.23 7.57 0.53
N VAL A 47 10.21 7.08 -0.23
CA VAL A 47 11.28 7.94 -0.76
C VAL A 47 10.74 8.65 -2.01
N LEU A 48 10.56 9.97 -1.90
CA LEU A 48 10.08 10.79 -3.00
C LEU A 48 11.18 11.07 -4.03
N PRO A 49 10.85 11.42 -5.29
CA PRO A 49 11.84 11.87 -6.29
C PRO A 49 12.68 13.06 -5.82
N SER A 50 12.16 13.87 -4.89
CA SER A 50 12.86 14.97 -4.23
C SER A 50 13.85 14.53 -3.14
N ASN A 51 14.06 13.22 -2.96
CA ASN A 51 14.86 12.61 -1.89
C ASN A 51 14.36 12.92 -0.46
N LYS A 52 13.07 13.30 -0.34
CA LYS A 52 12.38 13.48 0.95
C LYS A 52 11.61 12.22 1.32
N ILE A 53 11.36 12.02 2.61
CA ILE A 53 10.49 10.94 3.10
C ILE A 53 9.07 11.44 3.29
N LEU A 54 8.11 10.76 2.69
CA LEU A 54 6.68 10.93 2.98
C LEU A 54 6.17 9.69 3.72
N THR A 55 5.83 9.87 5.00
CA THR A 55 5.20 8.80 5.79
C THR A 55 3.72 8.70 5.47
N VAL A 56 3.28 7.48 5.16
CA VAL A 56 1.88 7.14 4.90
C VAL A 56 1.44 6.11 5.92
N ASP A 57 0.37 6.43 6.64
CA ASP A 57 -0.35 5.50 7.50
C ASP A 57 -1.58 4.99 6.76
N ILE A 58 -1.59 3.69 6.44
CA ILE A 58 -2.70 3.01 5.79
C ILE A 58 -3.48 2.26 6.88
N ASP A 59 -4.70 2.72 7.14
CA ASP A 59 -5.64 2.09 8.08
C ASP A 59 -6.57 1.14 7.31
N PHE A 60 -6.63 -0.11 7.76
CA PHE A 60 -7.52 -1.10 7.18
C PHE A 60 -8.75 -1.39 8.05
N ASP A 61 -8.82 -0.83 9.25
CA ASP A 61 -9.96 -0.96 10.17
C ASP A 61 -11.03 0.13 9.95
N SER A 62 -11.24 0.54 8.71
CA SER A 62 -12.34 1.43 8.37
C SER A 62 -13.66 0.64 8.29
N THR A 63 -14.79 1.34 8.41
CA THR A 63 -16.16 0.78 8.32
C THR A 63 -16.43 0.02 7.02
N SER A 64 -15.54 0.14 6.02
CA SER A 64 -15.48 -0.71 4.83
C SER A 64 -14.02 -0.84 4.38
N GLY A 65 -13.40 -2.02 4.46
CA GLY A 65 -12.33 -2.29 3.49
C GLY A 65 -11.25 -3.32 3.76
N TYR A 66 -10.96 -3.78 4.99
CA TYR A 66 -9.95 -4.87 5.09
C TYR A 66 -10.39 -6.13 4.35
N HIS A 67 -11.69 -6.40 4.28
CA HIS A 67 -12.22 -7.57 3.59
C HIS A 67 -11.98 -7.58 2.08
N GLY A 68 -11.60 -6.44 1.48
CA GLY A 68 -11.39 -6.28 0.05
C GLY A 68 -9.93 -6.46 -0.36
N ASN A 69 -9.01 -5.71 0.27
CA ASN A 69 -7.62 -5.60 -0.20
C ASN A 69 -6.90 -6.97 -0.12
N THR A 70 -6.64 -7.55 -1.28
CA THR A 70 -5.99 -8.86 -1.40
C THR A 70 -4.53 -8.76 -1.78
N MET A 71 -4.11 -7.66 -2.41
CA MET A 71 -2.73 -7.46 -2.86
C MET A 71 -2.35 -5.98 -2.81
N MET A 72 -1.09 -5.71 -2.47
CA MET A 72 -0.43 -4.43 -2.68
C MET A 72 0.73 -4.67 -3.64
N VAL A 73 0.76 -3.93 -4.74
CA VAL A 73 1.77 -4.08 -5.80
C VAL A 73 2.58 -2.80 -5.87
N MET A 74 3.91 -2.90 -5.81
CA MET A 74 4.78 -1.74 -5.54
C MET A 74 5.86 -1.51 -6.61
N ASP A 75 6.03 -2.45 -7.55
CA ASP A 75 7.06 -2.39 -8.58
C ASP A 75 6.56 -2.87 -9.94
N ASP A 76 7.38 -2.63 -10.97
CA ASP A 76 7.04 -2.95 -12.35
C ASP A 76 6.83 -4.46 -12.56
N PHE A 77 7.63 -5.30 -11.88
CA PHE A 77 7.51 -6.75 -12.00
C PHE A 77 6.19 -7.25 -11.41
N GLY A 78 5.80 -6.78 -10.23
CA GLY A 78 4.50 -7.11 -9.64
C GLY A 78 3.33 -6.64 -10.51
N VAL A 79 3.44 -5.47 -11.14
CA VAL A 79 2.43 -4.98 -12.10
C VAL A 79 2.39 -5.88 -13.34
N GLU A 80 3.53 -6.33 -13.84
CA GLU A 80 3.60 -7.27 -14.97
C GLU A 80 2.88 -8.59 -14.65
N ILE A 81 3.16 -9.19 -13.49
CA ILE A 81 2.50 -10.44 -13.06
C ILE A 81 0.99 -10.22 -12.91
N LEU A 82 0.57 -9.12 -12.26
CA LEU A 82 -0.84 -8.79 -12.08
C LEU A 82 -1.56 -8.65 -13.43
N THR A 83 -0.98 -7.87 -14.35
CA THR A 83 -1.58 -7.59 -15.66
C THR A 83 -1.65 -8.85 -16.52
N THR A 84 -0.65 -9.72 -16.45
CA THR A 84 -0.68 -11.04 -17.10
C THR A 84 -1.84 -11.89 -16.60
N ALA A 85 -2.03 -11.96 -15.27
CA ALA A 85 -3.14 -12.70 -14.68
C ALA A 85 -4.51 -12.13 -15.10
N PHE A 86 -4.64 -10.80 -15.15
CA PHE A 86 -5.88 -10.15 -15.61
C PHE A 86 -6.15 -10.39 -17.10
N ALA A 87 -5.12 -10.35 -17.94
CA ALA A 87 -5.25 -10.63 -19.36
C ALA A 87 -5.78 -12.04 -19.62
N VAL A 88 -5.23 -13.03 -18.92
CA VAL A 88 -5.63 -14.44 -19.05
C VAL A 88 -7.03 -14.68 -18.49
N LYS A 89 -7.33 -14.15 -17.30
CA LYS A 89 -8.57 -14.48 -16.59
C LYS A 89 -9.78 -13.67 -17.06
N TYR A 90 -9.57 -12.40 -17.41
CA TYR A 90 -10.65 -11.46 -17.69
C TYR A 90 -10.56 -10.82 -19.07
N GLY A 91 -9.40 -10.86 -19.73
CA GLY A 91 -9.17 -10.32 -21.06
C GLY A 91 -8.24 -9.11 -21.10
N GLN A 92 -7.58 -8.92 -22.24
CA GLN A 92 -6.48 -7.97 -22.43
C GLN A 92 -6.86 -6.52 -22.07
N GLN A 93 -8.09 -6.09 -22.37
CA GLN A 93 -8.56 -4.73 -22.10
C GLN A 93 -8.47 -4.34 -20.61
N TYR A 94 -8.56 -5.30 -19.69
CA TYR A 94 -8.46 -5.02 -18.25
C TYR A 94 -7.01 -4.93 -17.79
N ALA A 95 -6.14 -5.75 -18.37
CA ALA A 95 -4.70 -5.65 -18.17
C ALA A 95 -4.17 -4.29 -18.66
N ASP A 96 -4.64 -3.82 -19.81
CA ASP A 96 -4.22 -2.54 -20.39
C ASP A 96 -4.62 -1.36 -19.50
N LYS A 97 -5.81 -1.40 -18.90
CA LYS A 97 -6.25 -0.38 -17.91
C LYS A 97 -5.32 -0.32 -16.70
N ILE A 98 -4.90 -1.47 -16.17
CA ILE A 98 -3.97 -1.54 -15.03
C ILE A 98 -2.60 -0.98 -15.44
N LYS A 99 -2.07 -1.39 -16.61
CA LYS A 99 -0.80 -0.88 -17.13
C LYS A 99 -0.83 0.63 -17.31
N GLN A 100 -1.91 1.15 -17.89
CA GLN A 100 -2.09 2.58 -18.09
C GLN A 100 -2.13 3.31 -16.73
N ALA A 101 -2.95 2.83 -15.80
CA ALA A 101 -3.08 3.43 -14.47
C ALA A 101 -1.76 3.47 -13.69
N TRP A 102 -0.88 2.47 -13.85
CA TRP A 102 0.46 2.48 -13.28
C TRP A 102 1.41 3.45 -13.99
N ALA A 103 1.39 3.46 -15.31
CA ALA A 103 2.39 4.16 -16.12
C ALA A 103 2.17 5.67 -16.22
N VAL A 104 0.97 6.17 -15.90
CA VAL A 104 0.58 7.58 -16.04
C VAL A 104 0.29 8.22 -14.70
N LYS A 105 0.47 9.54 -14.62
CA LYS A 105 -0.06 10.32 -13.49
C LYS A 105 -1.58 10.31 -13.54
N GLU A 106 -2.22 10.32 -12.38
CA GLU A 106 -3.68 10.36 -12.31
C GLU A 106 -4.21 11.72 -12.80
N HIS A 107 -3.52 12.79 -12.40
CA HIS A 107 -3.72 14.14 -12.92
C HIS A 107 -2.40 14.74 -13.46
N PRO A 108 -2.45 15.61 -14.49
CA PRO A 108 -1.24 16.20 -15.07
C PRO A 108 -0.35 16.96 -14.07
N ASP A 109 -1.00 17.59 -13.09
CA ASP A 109 -0.41 18.40 -12.01
C ASP A 109 0.06 17.57 -10.81
N ASP A 110 -0.24 16.27 -10.76
CA ASP A 110 0.30 15.40 -9.72
C ASP A 110 1.83 15.43 -9.72
N PRO A 111 2.49 15.42 -8.55
CA PRO A 111 3.94 15.50 -8.48
C PRO A 111 4.61 14.26 -9.10
N ARG A 112 3.93 13.11 -9.14
CA ARG A 112 4.50 11.86 -9.63
C ARG A 112 3.43 10.85 -10.07
N LYS A 113 3.88 9.75 -10.67
CA LYS A 113 3.07 8.55 -10.94
C LYS A 113 2.73 7.83 -9.62
N PRO A 114 1.75 6.91 -9.62
CA PRO A 114 1.44 6.10 -8.45
C PRO A 114 2.66 5.35 -7.91
N THR A 115 2.69 5.13 -6.60
CA THR A 115 3.77 4.39 -5.93
C THR A 115 3.39 2.93 -5.66
N TYR A 116 2.10 2.66 -5.53
CA TYR A 116 1.60 1.30 -5.40
C TYR A 116 0.15 1.19 -5.90
N LEU A 117 -0.24 -0.03 -6.24
CA LEU A 117 -1.61 -0.42 -6.52
C LEU A 117 -2.17 -1.24 -5.35
N LEU A 118 -3.41 -0.97 -4.96
CA LEU A 118 -4.19 -1.81 -4.05
C LEU A 118 -5.21 -2.59 -4.86
N VAL A 119 -5.15 -3.91 -4.82
CA VAL A 119 -6.10 -4.77 -5.52
C VAL A 119 -7.08 -5.32 -4.49
N GLN A 120 -8.37 -5.11 -4.74
CA GLN A 120 -9.44 -5.69 -3.96
C GLN A 120 -10.05 -6.89 -4.67
N LYS A 121 -10.36 -7.94 -3.91
CA LYS A 121 -11.11 -9.08 -4.43
C LYS A 121 -12.48 -8.64 -4.94
N PRO A 122 -13.07 -9.33 -5.92
CA PRO A 122 -14.44 -9.10 -6.36
C PRO A 122 -15.45 -9.24 -5.22
N SER A 123 -16.59 -8.54 -5.31
CA SER A 123 -17.70 -8.71 -4.36
C SER A 123 -18.48 -10.00 -4.62
N SER A 124 -18.41 -10.52 -5.85
CA SER A 124 -19.05 -11.75 -6.33
C SER A 124 -18.16 -12.45 -7.37
N ASP A 125 -18.38 -13.74 -7.64
CA ASP A 125 -17.50 -14.54 -8.50
C ASP A 125 -17.48 -14.07 -9.97
N ASP A 126 -18.53 -13.38 -10.42
CA ASP A 126 -18.67 -12.87 -11.78
C ASP A 126 -18.15 -11.42 -11.94
N GLU A 127 -17.70 -10.80 -10.85
CA GLU A 127 -17.18 -9.43 -10.85
C GLU A 127 -15.66 -9.37 -11.08
N LEU A 128 -15.21 -8.22 -11.57
CA LEU A 128 -13.78 -7.93 -11.68
C LEU A 128 -13.23 -7.49 -10.32
N PRO A 129 -11.98 -7.89 -9.98
CA PRO A 129 -11.30 -7.31 -8.85
C PRO A 129 -11.09 -5.81 -9.09
N GLN A 130 -11.21 -5.00 -8.05
CA GLN A 130 -11.01 -3.54 -8.15
C GLN A 130 -9.53 -3.22 -7.96
N VAL A 131 -9.00 -2.27 -8.72
CA VAL A 131 -7.60 -1.83 -8.62
C VAL A 131 -7.58 -0.33 -8.35
N PHE A 132 -6.99 0.06 -7.24
CA PHE A 132 -6.82 1.46 -6.84
C PHE A 132 -5.37 1.86 -6.98
N VAL A 133 -5.12 2.99 -7.65
CA VAL A 133 -3.82 3.67 -7.65
C VAL A 133 -3.69 4.50 -6.38
N ALA A 134 -2.49 4.63 -5.84
CA ALA A 134 -2.28 5.42 -4.64
C ALA A 134 -0.91 6.12 -4.61
N CYS A 135 -0.84 7.16 -3.79
CA CYS A 135 0.37 7.90 -3.47
C CYS A 135 1.03 8.63 -4.65
N GLY A 136 0.28 8.97 -5.71
CA GLY A 136 0.74 9.85 -6.80
C GLY A 136 0.53 11.35 -6.53
N GLN A 137 -0.51 11.71 -5.77
CA GLN A 137 -1.12 13.04 -5.77
C GLN A 137 -0.59 14.05 -4.72
N ARG A 138 0.33 13.64 -3.82
CA ARG A 138 0.78 14.49 -2.69
C ARG A 138 2.29 14.57 -2.56
N ASP A 139 2.78 15.78 -2.33
CA ASP A 139 4.14 16.09 -1.85
C ASP A 139 4.05 16.82 -0.51
N HIS A 140 5.20 17.09 0.11
CA HIS A 140 5.30 18.00 1.25
C HIS A 140 4.85 19.40 0.83
N PRO A 141 4.08 20.12 1.68
CA PRO A 141 3.79 21.52 1.41
C PRO A 141 5.10 22.31 1.28
N GLU A 142 5.13 23.27 0.35
CA GLU A 142 6.25 24.20 0.20
C GLU A 142 6.45 24.94 1.52
N THR A 143 7.55 24.66 2.22
CA THR A 143 7.94 25.45 3.38
C THR A 143 8.49 26.78 2.87
N ASN A 144 7.62 27.77 2.66
CA ASN A 144 8.04 29.15 2.45
C ASN A 144 8.73 29.62 3.73
N PHE A 145 10.06 29.44 3.81
CA PHE A 145 10.87 30.21 4.72
C PHE A 145 10.86 31.65 4.22
N GLN A 146 9.83 32.41 4.58
CA GLN A 146 9.97 33.86 4.65
C GLN A 146 11.04 34.11 5.70
N SER A 147 12.28 34.30 5.25
CA SER A 147 13.35 34.89 6.03
C SER A 147 12.81 36.21 6.56
N ILE A 148 12.48 36.24 7.85
CA ILE A 148 12.34 37.47 8.60
C ILE A 148 13.76 38.03 8.67
N ILE A 149 14.06 38.98 7.79
CA ILE A 149 15.15 39.94 7.96
C ILE A 149 14.65 41.02 8.91
#